data_AF-A0A3S5DV75-F1
#
_entry.id   AF-A0A3S5DV75-F1
#
_cell.length_a   1.000
_cell.length_b   1.000
_cell.length_c   1.000
_cell.angle_alpha   90.00
_cell.angle_beta   90.00
_cell.angle_gamma   90.00
#
_symmetry.space_group_name_H-M   'P 1'
#
loop_
_entity.id
_entity.type
_entity.pdbx_description
1 polymer ?
#
loop_
_entity_poly.entity_id
_entity_poly.type
_entity_poly.pdbx_seq_one_letter_code
_entity_poly.pdbx_strand_id
1 'polypeptide(L)'
;MFQLSVQDIHPGEKAGDKEEAIRQVAAALVQAGNVAEGYVNGMLAREQQTSTFLGNGIAIPHGTTDTRDQVLKTGVQVFQFPEGVTWGDGQVAYVAIGIAASSDEHLGLLRQLTHVLSDDSVAEQLKSATTAEELRALLMGEKQSEQLKLDNEMLTLDIVASDLLTLQALNAARLKEAGAVDATFVTKAINEQPLNLGQGIWLSDSAEGNLRSAIAVSRAANAFDVDGETAAMLVSVAMNDDQPIAVLKRPR
;
A
#
# COMPACT_ATOMS: atom_id res chain seq x y z
N MET A 1 -9.08 -13.48 9.68
CA MET A 1 -8.93 -12.37 8.72
C MET A 1 -8.02 -12.89 7.62
N PHE A 2 -8.43 -12.81 6.36
CA PHE A 2 -7.63 -13.28 5.24
C PHE A 2 -6.38 -12.39 5.11
N GLN A 3 -5.19 -12.99 5.01
CA GLN A 3 -3.92 -12.27 4.80
C GLN A 3 -3.46 -12.49 3.37
N LEU A 4 -3.50 -11.45 2.55
CA LEU A 4 -2.90 -11.45 1.23
C LEU A 4 -1.44 -11.02 1.35
N SER A 5 -0.51 -11.94 1.04
CA SER A 5 0.92 -11.64 1.01
C SER A 5 1.31 -11.09 -0.36
N VAL A 6 2.30 -10.21 -0.38
CA VAL A 6 2.86 -9.64 -1.63
C VAL A 6 3.42 -10.73 -2.55
N GLN A 7 3.96 -11.81 -1.98
CA GLN A 7 4.53 -12.94 -2.74
C GLN A 7 3.48 -13.77 -3.50
N ASP A 8 2.20 -13.63 -3.15
CA ASP A 8 1.08 -14.34 -3.78
C ASP A 8 0.41 -13.51 -4.88
N ILE A 9 1.02 -12.37 -5.25
CA ILE A 9 0.53 -11.42 -6.24
C ILE A 9 1.50 -11.38 -7.41
N HIS A 10 0.96 -11.52 -8.62
CA HIS A 10 1.69 -11.60 -9.89
C HIS A 10 1.24 -10.45 -10.80
N PRO A 11 1.92 -9.30 -10.76
CA PRO A 11 1.60 -8.14 -11.60
C PRO A 11 2.07 -8.33 -13.05
N GLY A 12 1.37 -7.72 -14.01
CA GLY A 12 1.85 -7.64 -15.39
C GLY A 12 1.78 -8.94 -16.19
N GLU A 13 0.96 -9.88 -15.78
CA GLU A 13 0.76 -11.16 -16.46
C GLU A 13 -0.06 -11.02 -17.74
N LYS A 14 -0.03 -12.05 -18.58
CA LYS A 14 -0.75 -12.08 -19.86
C LYS A 14 -1.47 -13.40 -20.02
N ALA A 15 -2.71 -13.35 -20.50
CA ALA A 15 -3.48 -14.51 -20.92
C ALA A 15 -4.28 -14.17 -22.16
N GLY A 16 -4.28 -15.05 -23.16
CA GLY A 16 -5.03 -14.87 -24.40
C GLY A 16 -6.53 -15.05 -24.22
N ASP A 17 -6.94 -15.84 -23.24
CA ASP A 17 -8.33 -16.02 -22.87
C ASP A 17 -8.53 -16.36 -21.39
N LYS A 18 -9.81 -16.43 -21.00
CA LYS A 18 -10.24 -16.77 -19.64
C LYS A 18 -9.73 -18.14 -19.17
N GLU A 19 -9.69 -19.13 -20.05
CA GLU A 19 -9.25 -20.47 -19.68
C GLU A 19 -7.76 -20.49 -19.35
N GLU A 20 -6.94 -19.80 -20.17
CA GLU A 20 -5.52 -19.63 -19.92
C GLU A 20 -5.26 -18.91 -18.59
N ALA A 21 -5.99 -17.82 -18.31
CA ALA A 21 -5.88 -17.10 -17.04
C ALA A 21 -6.22 -18.01 -15.84
N ILE A 22 -7.29 -18.81 -15.93
CA ILE A 22 -7.67 -19.77 -14.88
C ILE A 22 -6.57 -20.82 -14.68
N ARG A 23 -5.95 -21.32 -15.76
CA ARG A 23 -4.86 -22.29 -15.69
C ARG A 23 -3.60 -21.72 -15.03
N GLN A 24 -3.23 -20.47 -15.33
CA GLN A 24 -2.11 -19.79 -14.68
C GLN A 24 -2.33 -19.66 -13.17
N VAL A 25 -3.51 -19.17 -12.78
CA VAL A 25 -3.91 -19.04 -11.38
C VAL A 25 -3.91 -20.40 -10.66
N ALA A 26 -4.47 -21.44 -11.29
CA ALA A 26 -4.48 -22.79 -10.73
C ALA A 26 -3.06 -23.36 -10.56
N ALA A 27 -2.18 -23.14 -11.54
CA ALA A 27 -0.78 -23.58 -11.47
C ALA A 27 -0.04 -22.91 -10.31
N ALA A 28 -0.27 -21.62 -10.07
CA ALA A 28 0.31 -20.91 -8.92
C ALA A 28 -0.20 -21.48 -7.58
N LEU A 29 -1.49 -21.82 -7.48
CA LEU A 29 -2.05 -22.47 -6.29
C LEU A 29 -1.43 -23.85 -6.04
N VAL A 30 -1.15 -24.63 -7.10
CA VAL A 30 -0.44 -25.91 -7.00
C VAL A 30 1.00 -25.69 -6.53
N GLN A 31 1.71 -24.74 -7.14
CA GLN A 31 3.10 -24.43 -6.80
C GLN A 31 3.25 -23.95 -5.35
N ALA A 32 2.29 -23.18 -4.85
CA ALA A 32 2.22 -22.74 -3.45
C ALA A 32 1.80 -23.87 -2.47
N GLY A 33 1.48 -25.05 -2.97
CA GLY A 33 1.05 -26.21 -2.17
C GLY A 33 -0.35 -26.06 -1.58
N ASN A 34 -1.18 -25.19 -2.16
CA ASN A 34 -2.56 -24.98 -1.70
C ASN A 34 -3.49 -26.08 -2.18
N VAL A 35 -3.27 -26.59 -3.39
CA VAL A 35 -4.15 -27.56 -4.06
C VAL A 35 -3.37 -28.62 -4.81
N ALA A 36 -4.01 -29.75 -5.08
CA ALA A 36 -3.48 -30.78 -5.97
C ALA A 36 -3.62 -30.37 -7.46
N GLU A 37 -2.81 -30.96 -8.34
CA GLU A 37 -2.78 -30.66 -9.79
C GLU A 37 -4.17 -30.74 -10.47
N GLY A 38 -5.04 -31.62 -9.99
CA GLY A 38 -6.39 -31.79 -10.53
C GLY A 38 -7.35 -30.62 -10.29
N TYR A 39 -7.04 -29.71 -9.37
CA TYR A 39 -7.95 -28.63 -8.93
C TYR A 39 -8.33 -27.66 -10.05
N VAL A 40 -7.46 -27.50 -11.06
CA VAL A 40 -7.74 -26.72 -12.27
C VAL A 40 -9.03 -27.15 -12.96
N ASN A 41 -9.33 -28.45 -12.98
CA ASN A 41 -10.54 -28.97 -13.61
C ASN A 41 -11.79 -28.51 -12.85
N GLY A 42 -11.71 -28.44 -11.51
CA GLY A 42 -12.77 -27.88 -10.68
C GLY A 42 -12.99 -26.39 -10.95
N MET A 43 -11.90 -25.62 -11.10
CA MET A 43 -11.99 -24.19 -11.41
C MET A 43 -12.64 -23.93 -12.78
N LEU A 44 -12.26 -24.71 -13.79
CA LEU A 44 -12.85 -24.63 -15.13
C LEU A 44 -14.32 -25.06 -15.13
N ALA A 45 -14.66 -26.15 -14.45
CA ALA A 45 -16.04 -26.60 -14.31
C ALA A 45 -16.91 -25.56 -13.59
N ARG A 46 -16.39 -24.91 -12.54
CA ARG A 46 -17.08 -23.84 -11.82
C ARG A 46 -17.36 -22.65 -12.72
N GLU A 47 -16.40 -22.26 -13.55
CA GLU A 47 -16.54 -21.15 -14.49
C GLU A 47 -17.59 -21.44 -15.58
N GLN A 48 -17.72 -22.70 -16.02
CA GLN A 48 -18.73 -23.11 -17.00
C GLN A 48 -20.17 -23.04 -16.46
N GLN A 49 -20.37 -23.20 -15.14
CA GLN A 49 -21.70 -23.12 -14.53
C GLN A 49 -22.24 -21.69 -14.58
N THR A 50 -21.41 -20.71 -14.22
CA THR A 50 -21.72 -19.28 -14.22
C THR A 50 -20.41 -18.52 -14.12
N SER A 51 -20.29 -17.40 -14.83
CA SER A 51 -19.10 -16.55 -14.78
C SER A 51 -18.70 -16.22 -13.35
N THR A 52 -17.41 -16.34 -13.04
CA THR A 52 -16.85 -15.88 -11.76
C THR A 52 -16.43 -14.41 -11.77
N PHE A 53 -16.80 -13.67 -12.81
CA PHE A 53 -16.68 -12.22 -12.84
C PHE A 53 -17.56 -11.59 -11.76
N LEU A 54 -16.98 -10.65 -11.01
CA LEU A 54 -17.60 -10.08 -9.81
C LEU A 54 -17.98 -8.60 -9.98
N GLY A 55 -17.33 -7.89 -10.90
CA GLY A 55 -17.47 -6.44 -11.10
C GLY A 55 -16.11 -5.72 -11.08
N ASN A 56 -16.07 -4.49 -11.57
CA ASN A 56 -14.90 -3.58 -11.53
C ASN A 56 -13.58 -4.21 -12.00
N GLY A 57 -13.63 -5.07 -13.01
CA GLY A 57 -12.45 -5.72 -13.55
C GLY A 57 -11.92 -6.89 -12.73
N ILE A 58 -12.68 -7.42 -11.77
CA ILE A 58 -12.26 -8.53 -10.90
C ILE A 58 -13.01 -9.81 -11.24
N ALA A 59 -12.27 -10.90 -11.37
CA ALA A 59 -12.78 -12.26 -11.38
C ALA A 59 -12.25 -13.07 -10.19
N ILE A 60 -13.03 -14.02 -9.70
CA ILE A 60 -12.69 -14.87 -8.54
C ILE A 60 -12.76 -16.36 -8.88
N PRO A 61 -11.90 -16.89 -9.77
CA PRO A 61 -11.95 -18.31 -10.11
C PRO A 61 -11.64 -19.20 -8.91
N HIS A 62 -12.49 -20.20 -8.68
CA HIS A 62 -12.40 -21.15 -7.55
C HIS A 62 -12.98 -22.51 -7.95
N GLY A 63 -12.63 -23.57 -7.21
CA GLY A 63 -13.11 -24.93 -7.48
C GLY A 63 -14.60 -25.13 -7.15
N THR A 64 -15.11 -26.32 -7.48
CA THR A 64 -16.46 -26.75 -7.09
C THR A 64 -16.44 -27.45 -5.74
N THR A 65 -17.62 -27.80 -5.21
CA THR A 65 -17.76 -28.66 -4.03
C THR A 65 -17.10 -30.03 -4.22
N ASP A 66 -17.07 -30.52 -5.45
CA ASP A 66 -16.58 -31.87 -5.80
C ASP A 66 -15.05 -31.95 -5.82
N THR A 67 -14.37 -30.80 -5.85
CA THR A 67 -12.90 -30.72 -5.82
C THR A 67 -12.37 -30.23 -4.46
N ARG A 68 -13.21 -30.24 -3.41
CA ARG A 68 -12.81 -29.79 -2.07
C ARG A 68 -11.75 -30.68 -1.43
N ASP A 69 -11.77 -31.97 -1.73
CA ASP A 69 -10.77 -32.95 -1.30
C ASP A 69 -9.38 -32.67 -1.90
N GLN A 70 -9.32 -31.90 -2.99
CA GLN A 70 -8.08 -31.48 -3.64
C GLN A 70 -7.47 -30.21 -3.02
N VAL A 71 -8.15 -29.57 -2.06
CA VAL A 71 -7.61 -28.44 -1.30
C VAL A 71 -6.78 -28.95 -0.13
N LEU A 72 -5.46 -28.76 -0.22
CA LEU A 72 -4.50 -29.19 0.80
C LEU A 72 -4.39 -28.14 1.93
N LYS A 73 -4.44 -26.86 1.55
CA LYS A 73 -4.34 -25.72 2.45
C LYS A 73 -5.03 -24.50 1.85
N THR A 74 -5.81 -23.78 2.66
CA THR A 74 -6.40 -22.51 2.25
C THR A 74 -5.33 -21.53 1.76
N GLY A 75 -5.59 -20.88 0.63
CA GLY A 75 -4.72 -19.84 0.09
C GLY A 75 -5.31 -19.16 -1.12
N VAL A 76 -4.65 -18.08 -1.55
CA VAL A 76 -5.03 -17.29 -2.71
C VAL A 76 -3.82 -17.00 -3.55
N GLN A 77 -4.05 -16.85 -4.85
CA GLN A 77 -3.09 -16.31 -5.79
C GLN A 77 -3.78 -15.23 -6.62
N VAL A 78 -3.15 -14.07 -6.76
CA VAL A 78 -3.70 -12.89 -7.46
C VAL A 78 -2.88 -12.65 -8.71
N PHE A 79 -3.54 -12.62 -9.86
CA PHE A 79 -2.92 -12.32 -11.15
C PHE A 79 -3.52 -11.03 -11.69
N GLN A 80 -2.68 -10.10 -12.11
CA GLN A 80 -3.11 -8.90 -12.83
C GLN A 80 -2.79 -9.06 -14.32
N PHE A 81 -3.77 -8.73 -15.16
CA PHE A 81 -3.68 -8.70 -16.62
C PHE A 81 -3.92 -7.27 -17.11
N PRO A 82 -2.88 -6.44 -17.29
CA PRO A 82 -3.06 -5.03 -17.69
C PRO A 82 -3.76 -4.85 -19.04
N GLU A 83 -3.58 -5.80 -19.95
CA GLU A 83 -4.26 -5.81 -21.27
C GLU A 83 -5.73 -6.25 -21.17
N GLY A 84 -6.14 -6.80 -20.02
CA GLY A 84 -7.47 -7.32 -19.75
C GLY A 84 -7.73 -8.68 -20.39
N VAL A 85 -8.54 -9.50 -19.72
CA VAL A 85 -9.01 -10.80 -20.22
C VAL A 85 -10.52 -10.78 -20.29
N THR A 86 -11.10 -11.08 -21.46
CA THR A 86 -12.57 -11.17 -21.59
C THR A 86 -13.12 -12.30 -20.73
N TRP A 87 -13.99 -11.96 -19.78
CA TRP A 87 -14.51 -12.88 -18.75
C TRP A 87 -16.00 -13.22 -18.91
N GLY A 88 -16.46 -13.34 -20.16
CA GLY A 88 -17.86 -13.60 -20.52
C GLY A 88 -18.70 -12.33 -20.62
N ASP A 89 -19.79 -12.37 -21.40
CA ASP A 89 -20.80 -11.31 -21.55
C ASP A 89 -20.24 -9.89 -21.78
N GLY A 90 -19.13 -9.79 -22.52
CA GLY A 90 -18.44 -8.53 -22.81
C GLY A 90 -17.70 -7.91 -21.62
N GLN A 91 -17.68 -8.57 -20.46
CA GLN A 91 -16.93 -8.14 -19.28
C GLN A 91 -15.44 -8.42 -19.47
N VAL A 92 -14.60 -7.57 -18.89
CA VAL A 92 -13.14 -7.69 -18.94
C VAL A 92 -12.62 -7.73 -17.51
N ALA A 93 -11.84 -8.76 -17.18
CA ALA A 93 -11.12 -8.85 -15.92
C ALA A 93 -9.68 -8.35 -16.11
N TYR A 94 -9.28 -7.40 -15.28
CA TYR A 94 -7.89 -6.95 -15.12
C TYR A 94 -7.20 -7.66 -13.95
N VAL A 95 -7.96 -8.24 -13.03
CA VAL A 95 -7.43 -9.03 -11.92
C VAL A 95 -8.23 -10.31 -11.75
N ALA A 96 -7.53 -11.45 -11.66
CA ALA A 96 -8.11 -12.73 -11.29
C ALA A 96 -7.56 -13.17 -9.93
N ILE A 97 -8.47 -13.47 -9.00
CA ILE A 97 -8.13 -13.89 -7.63
C ILE A 97 -8.51 -15.36 -7.46
N GLY A 98 -7.53 -16.23 -7.59
CA GLY A 98 -7.68 -17.67 -7.39
C GLY A 98 -7.85 -18.02 -5.94
N ILE A 99 -8.88 -18.80 -5.61
CA ILE A 99 -9.15 -19.18 -4.21
C ILE A 99 -9.10 -20.71 -4.07
N ALA A 100 -8.21 -21.17 -3.20
CA ALA A 100 -8.21 -22.51 -2.65
C ALA A 100 -8.87 -22.46 -1.27
N ALA A 101 -10.08 -23.00 -1.16
CA ALA A 101 -10.82 -23.05 0.09
C ALA A 101 -11.63 -24.34 0.19
N SER A 102 -11.50 -25.05 1.31
CA SER A 102 -12.26 -26.28 1.59
C SER A 102 -13.69 -25.99 2.11
N SER A 103 -13.98 -24.73 2.45
CA SER A 103 -15.27 -24.26 2.96
C SER A 103 -15.66 -22.91 2.34
N ASP A 104 -16.63 -22.21 2.93
CA ASP A 104 -17.14 -20.93 2.43
C ASP A 104 -16.21 -19.73 2.70
N GLU A 105 -14.91 -19.97 2.86
CA GLU A 105 -13.91 -18.93 3.11
C GLU A 105 -13.80 -17.90 1.98
N HIS A 106 -14.17 -18.27 0.75
CA HIS A 106 -14.30 -17.33 -0.37
C HIS A 106 -15.31 -16.20 -0.06
N LEU A 107 -16.36 -16.46 0.73
CA LEU A 107 -17.29 -15.42 1.19
C LEU A 107 -16.62 -14.40 2.13
N GLY A 108 -15.61 -14.84 2.89
CA GLY A 108 -14.80 -13.95 3.72
C GLY A 108 -14.00 -12.96 2.89
N LEU A 109 -13.41 -13.43 1.79
CA LEU A 109 -12.71 -12.57 0.83
C LEU A 109 -13.67 -11.63 0.11
N LEU A 110 -14.83 -12.11 -0.33
CA LEU A 110 -15.86 -11.26 -0.94
C LEU A 110 -16.23 -10.08 -0.05
N ARG A 111 -16.39 -10.31 1.26
CA ARG A 111 -16.66 -9.23 2.23
C ARG A 111 -15.55 -8.18 2.25
N GLN A 112 -14.29 -8.58 2.17
CA GLN A 112 -13.16 -7.64 2.13
C GLN A 112 -13.12 -6.84 0.82
N LEU A 113 -13.48 -7.48 -0.30
CA LEU A 113 -13.49 -6.84 -1.62
C LEU A 113 -14.71 -5.94 -1.84
N THR A 114 -15.71 -5.93 -0.96
CA THR A 114 -16.93 -5.12 -1.17
C THR A 114 -16.67 -3.63 -1.41
N HIS A 115 -15.66 -3.05 -0.76
CA HIS A 115 -15.28 -1.65 -1.01
C HIS A 115 -14.79 -1.46 -2.45
N VAL A 116 -13.92 -2.35 -2.92
CA VAL A 116 -13.35 -2.33 -4.27
C VAL A 116 -14.42 -2.49 -5.35
N LEU A 117 -15.39 -3.37 -5.09
CA LEU A 117 -16.51 -3.64 -6.00
C LEU A 117 -17.53 -2.51 -6.06
N SER A 118 -17.48 -1.56 -5.12
CA SER A 118 -18.41 -0.43 -5.04
C SER A 118 -17.85 0.86 -5.65
N ASP A 119 -16.59 0.85 -6.09
CA ASP A 119 -15.88 2.02 -6.60
C ASP A 119 -15.35 1.78 -8.02
N ASP A 120 -16.02 2.40 -9.00
CA ASP A 120 -15.69 2.28 -10.42
C ASP A 120 -14.29 2.79 -10.75
N SER A 121 -13.70 3.67 -9.92
CA SER A 121 -12.34 4.18 -10.13
C SER A 121 -11.26 3.12 -9.89
N VAL A 122 -11.59 2.06 -9.15
CA VAL A 122 -10.62 1.01 -8.79
C VAL A 122 -10.28 0.14 -10.00
N ALA A 123 -11.17 -0.04 -10.97
CA ALA A 123 -10.88 -0.84 -12.16
C ALA A 123 -9.67 -0.28 -12.95
N GLU A 124 -9.61 1.05 -13.15
CA GLU A 124 -8.48 1.70 -13.81
C GLU A 124 -7.20 1.68 -12.94
N GLN A 125 -7.33 1.76 -11.62
CA GLN A 125 -6.19 1.63 -10.70
C GLN A 125 -5.61 0.22 -10.70
N LEU A 126 -6.46 -0.82 -10.67
CA LEU A 126 -6.05 -2.22 -10.77
C LEU A 126 -5.37 -2.51 -12.11
N LYS A 127 -5.81 -1.88 -13.20
CA LYS A 127 -5.19 -1.99 -14.52
C LYS A 127 -3.82 -1.31 -14.59
N SER A 128 -3.67 -0.15 -13.95
CA SER A 128 -2.47 0.69 -14.04
C SER A 128 -1.42 0.42 -12.96
N ALA A 129 -1.77 -0.34 -11.91
CA ALA A 129 -0.83 -0.78 -10.88
C ALA A 129 0.37 -1.50 -11.50
N THR A 130 1.56 -1.23 -10.97
CA THR A 130 2.83 -1.75 -11.52
C THR A 130 3.55 -2.67 -10.55
N THR A 131 3.12 -2.71 -9.29
CA THR A 131 3.74 -3.49 -8.22
C THR A 131 2.73 -4.35 -7.48
N ALA A 132 3.23 -5.43 -6.86
CA ALA A 132 2.43 -6.33 -6.03
C ALA A 132 1.92 -5.60 -4.77
N GLU A 133 2.70 -4.67 -4.23
CA GLU A 133 2.32 -3.83 -3.10
C GLU A 133 1.15 -2.90 -3.42
N GLU A 134 1.18 -2.24 -4.59
CA GLU A 134 0.07 -1.39 -5.06
C GLU A 134 -1.21 -2.21 -5.23
N LEU A 135 -1.13 -3.36 -5.90
CA LEU A 135 -2.28 -4.26 -6.07
C LEU A 135 -2.83 -4.74 -4.72
N ARG A 136 -1.95 -5.11 -3.78
CA ARG A 136 -2.34 -5.49 -2.42
C ARG A 136 -3.10 -4.35 -1.75
N ALA A 137 -2.56 -3.14 -1.78
CA ALA A 137 -3.16 -1.98 -1.14
C ALA A 137 -4.57 -1.71 -1.68
N LEU A 138 -4.71 -1.71 -3.02
CA LEU A 138 -6.00 -1.55 -3.70
C LEU A 138 -7.01 -2.61 -3.28
N LEU A 139 -6.63 -3.90 -3.34
CA LEU A 139 -7.51 -5.02 -3.00
C LEU A 139 -7.92 -5.05 -1.53
N MET A 140 -7.04 -4.59 -0.63
CA MET A 140 -7.29 -4.58 0.81
C MET A 140 -8.00 -3.29 1.29
N GLY A 141 -8.28 -2.34 0.38
CA GLY A 141 -8.85 -1.04 0.75
C GLY A 141 -7.92 -0.23 1.66
N GLU A 142 -6.62 -0.52 1.60
CA GLU A 142 -5.61 0.32 2.24
C GLU A 142 -5.61 1.62 1.42
N LYS A 143 -6.07 2.73 2.02
CA LYS A 143 -5.93 4.04 1.39
C LYS A 143 -4.48 4.15 0.96
N GLN A 144 -4.21 4.41 -0.33
CA GLN A 144 -2.89 4.86 -0.76
C GLN A 144 -2.54 6.04 0.15
N SER A 145 -1.67 5.82 1.13
CA SER A 145 -1.14 6.93 1.90
C SER A 145 -0.56 7.88 0.88
N GLU A 146 -1.02 9.14 0.90
CA GLU A 146 -0.48 10.14 -0.01
C GLU A 146 1.05 10.10 0.10
N GLN A 147 1.75 10.05 -1.05
CA GLN A 147 3.21 10.00 -1.05
C GLN A 147 3.78 11.06 -0.09
N LEU A 148 4.78 10.63 0.70
CA LEU A 148 5.52 11.48 1.63
C LEU A 148 5.91 12.78 0.92
N LYS A 149 5.40 13.92 1.40
CA LYS A 149 5.75 15.22 0.80
C LYS A 149 7.14 15.63 1.28
N LEU A 150 8.11 15.53 0.38
CA LEU A 150 9.46 16.07 0.51
C LEU A 150 9.91 16.56 -0.87
N ASP A 151 9.61 17.81 -1.17
CA ASP A 151 9.96 18.49 -2.41
C ASP A 151 10.67 19.82 -2.10
N ASN A 152 10.97 20.60 -3.14
CA ASN A 152 11.68 21.88 -2.98
C ASN A 152 10.93 22.89 -2.12
N GLU A 153 9.60 22.82 -2.03
CA GLU A 153 8.79 23.71 -1.19
C GLU A 153 8.95 23.37 0.30
N MET A 154 9.44 22.17 0.60
CA MET A 154 9.71 21.74 1.97
C MET A 154 11.11 22.09 2.47
N LEU A 155 11.96 22.67 1.61
CA LEU A 155 13.34 23.02 1.93
C LEU A 155 13.50 24.53 2.11
N THR A 156 14.03 24.94 3.27
CA THR A 156 14.55 26.30 3.49
C THR A 156 16.03 26.21 3.77
N LEU A 157 16.83 26.95 3.00
CA LEU A 157 18.28 26.97 3.19
C LEU A 157 18.74 28.37 3.55
N ASP A 158 19.94 28.44 4.12
CA ASP A 158 20.68 29.65 4.41
C ASP A 158 19.88 30.65 5.28
N ILE A 159 19.19 30.11 6.27
CA ILE A 159 18.39 30.90 7.22
C ILE A 159 19.32 31.63 8.20
N VAL A 160 19.09 32.92 8.40
CA VAL A 160 19.68 33.66 9.51
C VAL A 160 18.97 33.26 10.80
N ALA A 161 19.50 32.25 11.48
CA ALA A 161 18.98 31.74 12.75
C ALA A 161 20.11 31.59 13.77
N SER A 162 19.76 31.81 15.04
CA SER A 162 20.66 31.67 16.19
C SER A 162 20.11 30.72 17.26
N ASP A 163 18.96 30.12 17.02
CA ASP A 163 18.29 29.18 17.91
C ASP A 163 17.45 28.16 17.13
N LEU A 164 17.11 27.04 17.77
CA LEU A 164 16.25 26.01 17.19
C LEU A 164 14.81 26.50 17.01
N LEU A 165 14.34 27.39 17.88
CA LEU A 165 12.97 27.91 17.86
C LEU A 165 12.64 28.57 16.51
N THR A 166 13.58 29.33 15.96
CA THR A 166 13.46 29.95 14.62
C THR A 166 13.30 28.89 13.54
N LEU A 167 14.11 27.82 13.58
CA LEU A 167 14.03 26.73 12.61
C LEU A 167 12.73 25.91 12.79
N GLN A 168 12.29 25.67 14.04
CA GLN A 168 11.05 24.98 14.37
C GLN A 168 9.84 25.74 13.83
N ALA A 169 9.80 27.06 14.04
CA ALA A 169 8.72 27.91 13.55
C ALA A 169 8.62 27.90 12.01
N LEU A 170 9.77 27.97 11.31
CA LEU A 170 9.82 27.90 9.84
C LEU A 170 9.33 26.56 9.31
N ASN A 171 9.83 25.46 9.87
CA ASN A 171 9.41 24.12 9.46
C ASN A 171 7.92 23.87 9.75
N ALA A 172 7.44 24.25 10.94
CA ALA A 172 6.03 24.10 11.31
C ALA A 172 5.10 24.92 10.40
N ALA A 173 5.52 26.13 10.02
CA ALA A 173 4.79 26.97 9.07
C ALA A 173 4.68 26.28 7.69
N ARG A 174 5.78 25.74 7.15
CA ARG A 174 5.77 25.01 5.87
C ARG A 174 4.91 23.77 5.89
N LEU A 175 5.02 22.97 6.96
CA LEU A 175 4.17 21.79 7.13
C LEU A 175 2.69 22.17 7.15
N LYS A 176 2.35 23.30 7.79
CA LYS A 176 0.97 23.80 7.84
C LYS A 176 0.50 24.33 6.49
N GLU A 177 1.32 25.09 5.77
CA GLU A 177 1.04 25.57 4.42
C GLU A 177 0.84 24.43 3.42
N ALA A 178 1.60 23.35 3.58
CA ALA A 178 1.45 22.12 2.81
C ALA A 178 0.20 21.29 3.20
N GLY A 179 -0.59 21.73 4.18
CA GLY A 179 -1.75 20.98 4.69
C GLY A 179 -1.37 19.70 5.42
N ALA A 180 -0.11 19.53 5.80
CA ALA A 180 0.38 18.30 6.42
C ALA A 180 0.12 18.23 7.93
N VAL A 181 -0.11 19.38 8.57
CA VAL A 181 -0.29 19.46 10.02
C VAL A 181 -1.34 20.48 10.43
N ASP A 182 -1.91 20.29 11.62
CA ASP A 182 -2.87 21.22 12.23
C ASP A 182 -2.22 22.16 13.28
N ALA A 183 -3.05 22.95 13.97
CA ALA A 183 -2.59 23.86 15.01
C ALA A 183 -2.01 23.16 16.26
N THR A 184 -2.44 21.92 16.54
CA THR A 184 -1.94 21.10 17.65
C THR A 184 -0.50 20.72 17.40
N PHE A 185 -0.18 20.23 16.19
CA PHE A 185 1.20 19.92 15.80
C PHE A 185 2.10 21.15 15.95
N VAL A 186 1.69 22.30 15.39
CA VAL A 186 2.49 23.53 15.44
C VAL A 186 2.78 23.92 16.88
N THR A 187 1.79 23.83 17.76
CA THR A 187 1.96 24.13 19.18
C THR A 187 2.93 23.17 19.87
N LYS A 188 2.84 21.87 19.60
CA LYS A 188 3.72 20.85 20.16
C LYS A 188 5.16 21.00 19.65
N ALA A 189 5.32 21.07 18.34
CA ALA A 189 6.62 21.18 17.68
C ALA A 189 7.41 22.42 18.09
N ILE A 190 6.75 23.52 18.51
CA ILE A 190 7.40 24.74 19.01
C ILE A 190 7.81 24.62 20.49
N ASN A 191 7.02 23.91 21.30
CA ASN A 191 7.25 23.82 22.75
C ASN A 191 8.15 22.64 23.16
N GLU A 192 8.29 21.64 22.31
CA GLU A 192 9.12 20.47 22.56
C GLU A 192 10.56 20.69 22.10
N GLN A 193 11.53 20.16 22.86
CA GLN A 193 12.94 20.28 22.52
C GLN A 193 13.29 19.27 21.40
N PRO A 194 13.89 19.73 20.29
CA PRO A 194 14.32 18.82 19.22
C PRO A 194 15.37 17.81 19.71
N LEU A 195 15.37 16.62 19.10
CA LEU A 195 16.33 15.56 19.34
C LEU A 195 17.61 15.81 18.54
N ASN A 196 18.76 15.85 19.20
CA ASN A 196 20.07 15.92 18.53
C ASN A 196 20.41 14.56 17.90
N LEU A 197 20.60 14.52 16.58
CA LEU A 197 21.02 13.32 15.84
C LEU A 197 22.54 13.25 15.60
N GLY A 198 23.27 14.30 16.02
CA GLY A 198 24.69 14.48 15.79
C GLY A 198 25.00 15.25 14.50
N GLN A 199 26.27 15.64 14.35
CA GLN A 199 26.79 16.32 13.15
C GLN A 199 26.02 17.60 12.76
N GLY A 200 25.44 18.31 13.73
CA GLY A 200 24.68 19.52 13.46
C GLY A 200 23.23 19.30 13.01
N ILE A 201 22.74 18.06 12.99
CA ILE A 201 21.39 17.71 12.54
C ILE A 201 20.49 17.46 13.75
N TRP A 202 19.35 18.12 13.77
CA TRP A 202 18.33 18.00 14.81
C TRP A 202 17.00 17.54 14.21
N LEU A 203 16.23 16.79 14.98
CA LEU A 203 14.93 16.25 14.61
C LEU A 203 13.84 16.83 15.51
N SER A 204 12.78 17.34 14.90
CA SER A 204 11.56 17.77 15.58
C SER A 204 10.38 16.99 15.02
N ASP A 205 9.48 16.55 15.88
CA ASP A 205 8.26 15.85 15.49
C ASP A 205 7.13 16.16 16.49
N SER A 206 5.98 15.55 16.27
CA SER A 206 4.86 15.55 17.22
C SER A 206 4.05 14.29 17.01
N ALA A 207 3.62 13.65 18.10
CA ALA A 207 2.70 12.52 18.07
C ALA A 207 1.27 12.94 17.68
N GLU A 208 0.95 14.24 17.76
CA GLU A 208 -0.39 14.79 17.57
C GLU A 208 -0.40 15.82 16.44
N GLY A 209 -1.55 15.94 15.77
CA GLY A 209 -1.81 16.97 14.75
C GLY A 209 -1.26 16.68 13.36
N ASN A 210 -0.88 15.44 13.07
CA ASN A 210 -0.44 14.99 11.75
C ASN A 210 -1.65 14.72 10.85
N LEU A 211 -1.73 15.41 9.71
CA LEU A 211 -2.81 15.26 8.72
C LEU A 211 -2.33 14.55 7.44
N ARG A 212 -1.04 14.67 7.13
CA ARG A 212 -0.38 13.99 6.01
C ARG A 212 1.08 13.74 6.35
N SER A 213 1.64 12.65 5.83
CA SER A 213 3.07 12.37 5.92
C SER A 213 3.89 13.38 5.11
N ALA A 214 4.74 14.16 5.77
CA ALA A 214 5.59 15.19 5.16
C ALA A 214 6.84 15.49 6.01
N ILE A 215 7.90 15.99 5.36
CA ILE A 215 9.14 16.39 6.02
C ILE A 215 9.49 17.80 5.59
N ALA A 216 9.68 18.71 6.54
CA ALA A 216 10.27 20.04 6.31
C ALA A 216 11.72 20.07 6.78
N VAL A 217 12.59 20.73 6.02
CA VAL A 217 14.00 20.89 6.38
C VAL A 217 14.38 22.35 6.34
N SER A 218 15.02 22.81 7.42
CA SER A 218 15.58 24.14 7.53
C SER A 218 17.07 24.06 7.84
N ARG A 219 17.91 24.70 7.01
CA ARG A 219 19.36 24.82 7.23
C ARG A 219 19.72 26.27 7.56
N ALA A 220 20.45 26.46 8.65
CA ALA A 220 20.97 27.76 9.03
C ALA A 220 22.13 28.17 8.10
N ALA A 221 22.29 29.46 7.84
CA ALA A 221 23.39 30.03 7.06
C ALA A 221 24.73 29.82 7.77
N ASN A 222 24.72 29.88 9.11
CA ASN A 222 25.86 29.57 9.96
C ASN A 222 25.39 28.63 11.07
N ALA A 223 26.22 27.64 11.40
CA ALA A 223 25.95 26.78 12.55
C ALA A 223 26.02 27.60 13.85
N PHE A 224 25.21 27.23 14.83
CA PHE A 224 25.14 27.87 16.15
C PHE A 224 25.19 26.82 17.26
N ASP A 225 25.48 27.27 18.48
CA ASP A 225 25.53 26.43 19.67
C ASP A 225 24.14 26.27 20.29
N VAL A 226 23.81 25.05 20.70
CA VAL A 226 22.62 24.69 21.47
C VAL A 226 23.10 23.81 22.61
N ASP A 227 23.24 24.39 23.80
CA ASP A 227 23.66 23.69 25.02
C ASP A 227 24.98 22.90 24.86
N GLY A 228 25.95 23.46 24.14
CA GLY A 228 27.26 22.83 23.88
C GLY A 228 27.28 21.88 22.66
N GLU A 229 26.14 21.72 22.00
CA GLU A 229 26.01 20.92 20.78
C GLU A 229 25.87 21.84 19.56
N THR A 230 26.42 21.43 18.42
CA THR A 230 26.28 22.19 17.18
C THR A 230 24.89 22.00 16.58
N ALA A 231 24.28 23.07 16.09
CA ALA A 231 23.07 23.05 15.28
C ALA A 231 23.31 23.76 13.94
N ALA A 232 23.07 23.06 12.84
CA ALA A 232 23.18 23.58 11.48
C ALA A 232 21.92 23.30 10.64
N MET A 233 21.19 22.24 10.98
CA MET A 233 20.00 21.81 10.26
C MET A 233 18.95 21.27 11.24
N LEU A 234 17.69 21.64 11.01
CA LEU A 234 16.53 21.05 11.66
C LEU A 234 15.66 20.35 10.62
N VAL A 235 15.37 19.08 10.86
CA VAL A 235 14.39 18.28 10.13
C VAL A 235 13.14 18.20 11.00
N SER A 236 11.99 18.62 10.49
CA SER A 236 10.70 18.44 11.15
C SER A 236 9.85 17.44 10.40
N VAL A 237 9.31 16.46 11.12
CA VAL A 237 8.62 15.31 10.54
C VAL A 237 7.18 15.28 11.02
N ALA A 238 6.25 15.21 10.08
CA ALA A 238 4.85 14.90 10.33
C ALA A 238 4.53 13.53 9.71
N MET A 239 3.98 12.60 10.48
CA MET A 239 3.63 11.26 10.00
C MET A 239 2.17 10.97 10.31
N ASN A 240 1.40 10.63 9.27
CA ASN A 240 -0.01 10.25 9.38
C ASN A 240 -0.23 8.75 9.09
N ASP A 241 0.85 7.97 8.99
CA ASP A 241 0.80 6.54 8.75
C ASP A 241 2.04 5.83 9.33
N ASP A 242 1.99 4.50 9.30
CA ASP A 242 3.05 3.63 9.82
C ASP A 242 4.14 3.31 8.78
N GLN A 243 4.13 3.91 7.58
CA GLN A 243 5.10 3.58 6.53
C GLN A 243 6.58 3.72 6.98
N PRO A 244 6.98 4.76 7.75
CA PRO A 244 8.37 4.88 8.20
C PRO A 244 8.81 3.75 9.13
N ILE A 245 7.87 3.10 9.85
CA ILE A 245 8.18 2.00 10.76
C ILE A 245 8.84 0.84 10.00
N ALA A 246 8.46 0.61 8.73
CA ALA A 246 9.08 -0.42 7.90
C ALA A 246 10.56 -0.12 7.60
N VAL A 247 10.93 1.16 7.46
CA VAL A 247 12.32 1.59 7.28
C VAL A 247 13.11 1.46 8.59
N LEU A 248 12.49 1.84 9.72
CA LEU A 248 13.10 1.75 11.06
C LEU A 248 13.31 0.30 11.54
N LYS A 249 12.48 -0.64 11.06
CA LYS A 249 12.58 -2.08 11.38
C LYS A 249 13.51 -2.86 10.45
N ARG A 250 14.14 -2.24 9.45
CA ARG A 250 15.12 -2.96 8.61
C ARG A 250 16.31 -3.39 9.48
N PRO A 251 16.67 -4.69 9.50
CA PRO A 251 17.85 -5.13 10.22
C PRO A 251 19.08 -4.40 9.65
N ARG A 252 19.89 -3.85 10.56
CA ARG A 252 21.18 -3.22 10.25
C ARG A 252 22.16 -4.24 9.71
#